data_AF-A0A1U8NRX1-F1
#
_entry.id   AF-A0A1U8NRX1-F1
#
_cell.length_a   1.000
_cell.length_b   1.000
_cell.length_c   1.000
_cell.angle_alpha   90.00
_cell.angle_beta   90.00
_cell.angle_gamma   90.00
#
_symmetry.space_group_name_H-M   'P 1'
#
loop_
_entity.id
_entity.type
_entity.pdbx_description
1 polymer ?
#
loop_
_entity_poly.entity_id
_entity_poly.type
_entity_poly.pdbx_seq_one_letter_code
_entity_poly.pdbx_strand_id
1 'polypeptide(L)'
;MRYSSKEIETAGETSSRKQMEKDNRSQESSLPRSKKGGSSSGRPVIMEAGDRSRKGNSSQHNLGATKADAWEKAEMEKLNKRCENMKASILAWENEKKLRAKVKMDRRKKELERRIKINQQLYQTKISRIDHIGGGAKAEVDEKRRHEELKIKEKARKIRASGKVPVSCFCF
;
A
#
# COMPACT_ATOMS: atom_id res chain seq x y z
N MET A 1 32.42 22.08 -24.48
CA MET A 1 31.71 20.78 -24.55
C MET A 1 30.22 21.04 -24.66
N ARG A 2 29.57 20.62 -25.76
CA ARG A 2 28.11 20.74 -25.95
C ARG A 2 27.44 19.50 -25.35
N TYR A 3 26.47 19.67 -24.46
CA TYR A 3 25.68 18.56 -23.93
C TYR A 3 24.36 18.44 -24.67
N SER A 4 24.14 17.26 -25.25
CA SER A 4 22.93 16.83 -25.94
C SER A 4 21.92 16.35 -24.89
N SER A 5 20.77 17.02 -24.83
CA SER A 5 19.60 16.59 -24.06
C SER A 5 18.99 15.35 -24.71
N LYS A 6 18.84 14.27 -23.94
CA LYS A 6 17.97 13.15 -24.29
C LYS A 6 16.84 13.12 -23.27
N GLU A 7 15.63 13.33 -23.76
CA GLU A 7 14.39 13.18 -23.01
C GLU A 7 14.17 11.71 -22.66
N ILE A 8 13.68 11.45 -21.46
CA ILE A 8 13.31 10.11 -20.98
C ILE A 8 11.79 10.04 -21.02
N GLU A 9 11.26 9.35 -22.03
CA GLU A 9 9.84 8.99 -22.10
C GLU A 9 9.52 7.93 -21.03
N THR A 10 8.62 8.25 -20.11
CA THR A 10 8.09 7.34 -19.10
C THR A 10 6.88 6.56 -19.64
N ALA A 11 7.12 5.46 -20.35
CA ALA A 11 6.07 4.59 -20.92
C ALA A 11 5.60 3.46 -19.97
N GLY A 12 5.84 3.54 -18.66
CA GLY A 12 5.69 2.40 -17.75
C GLY A 12 4.39 2.31 -16.92
N GLU A 13 3.63 3.40 -16.77
CA GLU A 13 2.65 3.50 -15.67
C GLU A 13 1.22 3.06 -16.02
N THR A 14 0.89 2.89 -17.31
CA THR A 14 -0.51 2.60 -17.72
C THR A 14 -0.85 1.11 -17.79
N SER A 15 0.15 0.24 -17.89
CA SER A 15 -0.06 -1.21 -18.10
C SER A 15 -0.44 -1.95 -16.81
N SER A 16 0.23 -1.65 -15.70
CA SER A 16 0.01 -2.36 -14.43
C SER A 16 -1.36 -2.08 -13.79
N ARG A 17 -1.96 -0.91 -14.05
CA ARG A 17 -3.28 -0.55 -13.50
C ARG A 17 -4.41 -1.31 -14.22
N LYS A 18 -4.30 -1.49 -15.54
CA LYS A 18 -5.29 -2.21 -16.36
C LYS A 18 -5.34 -3.70 -16.06
N GLN A 19 -4.21 -4.30 -15.67
CA GLN A 19 -4.15 -5.73 -15.33
C GLN A 19 -4.83 -6.05 -13.99
N MET A 20 -4.70 -5.18 -12.99
CA MET A 20 -5.34 -5.40 -11.68
C MET A 20 -6.88 -5.27 -11.72
N GLU A 21 -7.42 -4.50 -12.66
CA GLU A 21 -8.86 -4.28 -12.79
C GLU A 21 -9.57 -5.45 -13.50
N LYS A 22 -8.88 -6.12 -14.42
CA LYS A 22 -9.40 -7.26 -15.19
C LYS A 22 -9.52 -8.54 -14.34
N ASP A 23 -8.58 -8.73 -13.41
CA ASP A 23 -8.57 -9.89 -12.50
C ASP A 23 -9.68 -9.80 -11.44
N ASN A 24 -10.04 -8.60 -11.00
CA ASN A 24 -11.08 -8.40 -9.98
C ASN A 24 -12.49 -8.67 -10.54
N ARG A 25 -12.75 -8.23 -11.79
CA ARG A 25 -14.06 -8.37 -12.46
C ARG A 25 -14.39 -9.82 -12.85
N SER A 26 -13.36 -10.65 -13.02
CA SER A 26 -13.52 -12.05 -13.45
C SER A 26 -13.90 -13.00 -12.29
N GLN A 27 -13.74 -12.58 -11.02
CA GLN A 27 -14.07 -13.40 -9.85
C GLN A 27 -15.47 -13.15 -9.26
N GLU A 28 -16.17 -12.07 -9.64
CA GLU A 28 -17.52 -11.75 -9.15
C GLU A 28 -18.65 -12.56 -9.84
N SER A 29 -18.40 -13.21 -10.97
CA SER A 29 -19.44 -13.85 -11.81
C SER A 29 -19.91 -15.23 -11.35
N SER A 30 -19.41 -15.75 -10.22
CA SER A 30 -19.58 -17.16 -9.82
C SER A 30 -20.78 -17.44 -8.90
N LEU A 31 -21.72 -16.50 -8.71
CA LEU A 31 -22.86 -16.71 -7.80
C LEU A 31 -24.04 -17.44 -8.49
N PRO A 32 -24.62 -18.49 -7.88
CA PRO A 32 -25.78 -19.18 -8.43
C PRO A 32 -27.06 -18.37 -8.18
N ARG A 33 -27.77 -18.01 -9.25
CA ARG A 33 -29.07 -17.33 -9.21
C ARG A 33 -30.17 -18.34 -8.86
N SER A 34 -30.61 -18.34 -7.60
CA SER A 34 -31.76 -19.12 -7.13
C SER A 34 -33.07 -18.54 -7.71
N LYS A 35 -33.76 -19.32 -8.55
CA LYS A 35 -35.13 -19.02 -8.99
C LYS A 35 -36.11 -19.69 -8.02
N LYS A 36 -36.93 -18.89 -7.33
CA LYS A 36 -38.12 -19.33 -6.60
C LYS A 36 -39.37 -19.14 -7.48
N GLY A 37 -40.34 -20.04 -7.29
CA GLY A 37 -41.77 -19.67 -7.32
C GLY A 37 -42.63 -20.39 -8.35
N GLY A 38 -43.34 -21.43 -7.90
CA GLY A 38 -44.50 -22.01 -8.58
C GLY A 38 -45.45 -22.55 -7.52
N SER A 39 -46.33 -21.69 -7.03
CA SER A 39 -47.39 -22.02 -6.08
C SER A 39 -48.64 -22.36 -6.89
N SER A 40 -49.23 -23.54 -6.66
CA SER A 40 -50.61 -23.81 -7.08
C SER A 40 -51.44 -24.21 -5.87
N SER A 41 -52.30 -23.26 -5.51
CA SER A 41 -53.49 -23.40 -4.68
C SER A 41 -54.38 -24.56 -5.16
N GLY A 42 -54.81 -25.40 -4.21
CA GLY A 42 -55.83 -26.43 -4.39
C GLY A 42 -56.57 -26.62 -3.07
N ARG A 43 -57.82 -26.14 -3.04
CA ARG A 43 -58.77 -26.13 -1.92
C ARG A 43 -59.10 -27.56 -1.42
N PRO A 44 -59.33 -27.78 -0.10
CA PRO A 44 -59.70 -29.09 0.42
C PRO A 44 -61.21 -29.35 0.26
N VAL A 45 -61.56 -30.60 -0.06
CA VAL A 45 -62.93 -31.12 0.02
C VAL A 45 -63.09 -31.76 1.40
N ILE A 46 -64.08 -31.27 2.16
CA ILE A 46 -64.53 -31.83 3.43
C ILE A 46 -65.37 -33.06 3.12
N MET A 47 -64.98 -34.24 3.64
CA MET A 47 -65.90 -35.36 3.86
C MET A 47 -65.88 -35.69 5.35
N GLU A 48 -67.00 -35.40 6.01
CA GLU A 48 -67.33 -36.01 7.29
C GLU A 48 -67.81 -37.44 7.05
N ALA A 49 -67.25 -38.40 7.80
CA ALA A 49 -67.97 -39.57 8.29
C ALA A 49 -67.05 -40.42 9.17
N GLY A 50 -67.56 -40.80 10.34
CA GLY A 50 -67.18 -42.06 10.98
C GLY A 50 -66.27 -41.94 12.20
N ASP A 51 -66.86 -41.53 13.31
CA ASP A 51 -66.41 -41.93 14.64
C ASP A 51 -66.41 -43.46 14.72
N ARG A 52 -65.23 -44.08 14.79
CA ARG A 52 -65.03 -45.43 15.31
C ARG A 52 -63.54 -45.72 15.56
N SER A 53 -63.24 -46.00 16.84
CA SER A 53 -62.05 -46.71 17.33
C SER A 53 -60.74 -45.91 17.50
N ARG A 54 -60.74 -44.95 18.43
CA ARG A 54 -59.51 -44.45 19.06
C ARG A 54 -59.24 -45.19 20.38
N LYS A 55 -58.57 -46.35 20.33
CA LYS A 55 -57.86 -46.83 21.54
C LYS A 55 -56.64 -47.74 21.33
N GLY A 56 -56.19 -47.97 20.09
CA GLY A 56 -54.96 -48.74 19.81
C GLY A 56 -53.78 -47.95 19.21
N ASN A 57 -54.01 -46.77 18.62
CA ASN A 57 -53.05 -46.15 17.70
C ASN A 57 -52.16 -45.05 18.31
N SER A 58 -52.43 -44.63 19.55
CA SER A 58 -51.69 -43.55 20.21
C SER A 58 -50.22 -43.92 20.41
N SER A 59 -49.94 -45.14 20.85
CA SER A 59 -48.57 -45.64 21.09
C SER A 59 -47.72 -45.69 19.82
N GLN A 60 -48.33 -46.11 18.70
CA GLN A 60 -47.67 -46.20 17.40
C GLN A 60 -47.44 -44.81 16.76
N HIS A 61 -48.39 -43.89 16.95
CA HIS A 61 -48.25 -42.50 16.53
C HIS A 61 -47.14 -41.78 17.31
N ASN A 62 -47.04 -42.01 18.63
CA ASN A 62 -45.97 -41.48 19.47
C ASN A 62 -44.59 -41.99 19.05
N LEU A 63 -44.46 -43.29 18.76
CA LEU A 63 -43.21 -43.88 18.24
C LEU A 63 -42.81 -43.31 16.86
N GLY A 64 -43.78 -43.04 15.99
CA GLY A 64 -43.56 -42.41 14.68
C GLY A 64 -43.06 -40.96 14.82
N ALA A 65 -43.68 -40.19 15.72
CA ALA A 65 -43.24 -38.83 16.04
C ALA A 65 -41.80 -38.82 16.59
N THR A 66 -41.46 -39.72 17.52
CA THR A 66 -40.09 -39.81 18.07
C THR A 66 -39.04 -40.16 17.00
N LYS A 67 -39.39 -40.99 16.01
CA LYS A 67 -38.49 -41.29 14.87
C LYS A 67 -38.32 -40.11 13.93
N ALA A 68 -39.39 -39.35 13.69
CA ALA A 68 -39.33 -38.13 12.88
C ALA A 68 -38.46 -37.06 13.56
N ASP A 69 -38.63 -36.85 14.86
CA ASP A 69 -37.82 -35.91 15.64
C ASP A 69 -36.33 -36.28 15.63
N ALA A 70 -36.02 -37.58 15.76
CA ALA A 70 -34.65 -38.08 15.69
C ALA A 70 -34.03 -37.82 14.30
N TRP A 71 -34.81 -38.01 13.23
CA TRP A 71 -34.36 -37.74 11.87
C TRP A 71 -34.17 -36.24 11.61
N GLU A 72 -35.11 -35.40 12.05
CA GLU A 72 -35.02 -33.94 11.95
C GLU A 72 -33.77 -33.43 12.65
N LYS A 73 -33.52 -33.89 13.89
CA LYS A 73 -32.33 -33.52 14.64
C LYS A 73 -31.04 -33.92 13.92
N ALA A 74 -30.98 -35.13 13.36
CA ALA A 74 -29.81 -35.58 12.60
C ALA A 74 -29.59 -34.76 11.33
N GLU A 75 -30.66 -34.37 10.62
CA GLU A 75 -30.55 -33.58 9.39
C GLU A 75 -30.17 -32.12 9.69
N MET A 76 -30.71 -31.55 10.76
CA MET A 76 -30.31 -30.23 11.27
C MET A 76 -28.83 -30.20 11.67
N GLU A 77 -28.32 -31.26 12.30
CA GLU A 77 -26.90 -31.37 12.66
C GLU A 77 -26.00 -31.42 11.41
N LYS A 78 -26.37 -32.20 10.38
CA LYS A 78 -25.65 -32.22 9.10
C LYS A 78 -25.63 -30.85 8.43
N LEU A 79 -26.78 -30.15 8.42
CA LEU A 79 -26.89 -28.81 7.84
C LEU A 79 -26.01 -27.82 8.60
N ASN A 80 -26.07 -27.82 9.94
CA ASN A 80 -25.25 -26.95 10.77
C ASN A 80 -23.76 -27.17 10.51
N LYS A 81 -23.31 -28.43 10.49
CA LYS A 81 -21.92 -28.78 10.17
C LYS A 81 -21.49 -28.26 8.80
N ARG A 82 -22.34 -28.39 7.77
CA ARG A 82 -22.06 -27.85 6.43
C ARG A 82 -21.96 -26.33 6.44
N CYS A 83 -22.87 -25.65 7.14
CA CYS A 83 -22.86 -24.20 7.29
C CYS A 83 -21.62 -23.69 8.03
N GLU A 84 -21.22 -24.36 9.11
CA GLU A 84 -20.00 -24.04 9.86
C GLU A 84 -18.75 -24.19 8.99
N ASN A 85 -18.63 -25.30 8.25
CA ASN A 85 -17.51 -25.51 7.33
C ASN A 85 -17.43 -24.43 6.24
N MET A 86 -18.58 -24.03 5.69
CA MET A 86 -18.64 -22.96 4.70
C MET A 86 -18.22 -21.61 5.30
N LYS A 87 -18.71 -21.28 6.49
CA LYS A 87 -18.31 -20.07 7.22
C LYS A 87 -16.81 -20.05 7.50
N ALA A 88 -16.23 -21.18 7.95
CA ALA A 88 -14.80 -21.29 8.20
C ALA A 88 -13.98 -21.06 6.91
N SER A 89 -14.43 -21.61 5.78
CA SER A 89 -13.77 -21.43 4.48
C SER A 89 -13.84 -19.98 3.98
N ILE A 90 -14.98 -19.30 4.17
CA ILE A 90 -15.14 -17.88 3.86
C ILE A 90 -14.18 -17.04 4.71
N LEU A 91 -14.15 -17.27 6.03
CA LEU A 91 -13.28 -16.55 6.94
C LEU A 91 -11.79 -16.76 6.61
N ALA A 92 -11.39 -18.00 6.30
CA ALA A 92 -10.02 -18.30 5.89
C ALA A 92 -9.63 -17.53 4.61
N TRP A 93 -10.51 -17.51 3.61
CA TRP A 93 -10.29 -16.77 2.38
C TRP A 93 -10.22 -15.26 2.60
N GLU A 94 -11.12 -14.69 3.42
CA GLU A 94 -11.08 -13.28 3.78
C GLU A 94 -9.76 -12.90 4.47
N ASN A 95 -9.32 -13.72 5.43
CA ASN A 95 -8.08 -13.49 6.16
C ASN A 95 -6.87 -13.55 5.24
N GLU A 96 -6.81 -14.52 4.32
CA GLU A 96 -5.76 -14.62 3.31
C GLU A 96 -5.72 -13.38 2.41
N LYS A 97 -6.88 -12.90 1.94
CA LYS A 97 -6.95 -11.69 1.10
C LYS A 97 -6.53 -10.44 1.87
N LYS A 98 -6.99 -10.28 3.12
CA LYS A 98 -6.58 -9.17 4.01
C LYS A 98 -5.08 -9.19 4.28
N LEU A 99 -4.51 -10.37 4.55
CA LEU A 99 -3.07 -10.54 4.77
C LEU A 99 -2.26 -10.16 3.52
N ARG A 100 -2.66 -10.64 2.34
CA ARG A 100 -2.02 -10.26 1.06
C ARG A 100 -2.04 -8.76 0.83
N ALA A 101 -3.18 -8.11 1.08
CA ALA A 101 -3.31 -6.67 0.96
C ALA A 101 -2.36 -5.94 1.93
N LYS A 102 -2.33 -6.37 3.20
CA LYS A 102 -1.44 -5.82 4.23
C LYS A 102 0.04 -5.95 3.85
N VAL A 103 0.49 -7.15 3.46
CA VAL A 103 1.88 -7.40 3.04
C VAL A 103 2.28 -6.52 1.85
N LYS A 104 1.38 -6.35 0.86
CA LYS A 104 1.64 -5.50 -0.30
C LYS A 104 1.77 -4.02 0.09
N MET A 105 0.92 -3.55 1.00
CA MET A 105 1.00 -2.18 1.53
C MET A 105 2.28 -1.96 2.33
N ASP A 106 2.63 -2.87 3.23
CA ASP A 106 3.83 -2.79 4.06
C ASP A 106 5.11 -2.80 3.20
N ARG A 107 5.15 -3.62 2.14
CA ARG A 107 6.26 -3.63 1.17
C ARG A 107 6.41 -2.28 0.47
N ARG A 108 5.30 -1.67 0.02
CA ARG A 108 5.31 -0.35 -0.63
C ARG A 108 5.77 0.75 0.34
N LYS A 109 5.30 0.72 1.59
CA LYS A 109 5.71 1.67 2.63
C LYS A 109 7.22 1.60 2.88
N LYS A 110 7.76 0.39 3.09
CA LYS A 110 9.21 0.19 3.28
C LYS A 110 10.04 0.66 2.09
N GLU A 111 9.58 0.41 0.86
CA GLU A 111 10.25 0.90 -0.34
C GLU A 111 10.29 2.43 -0.39
N LEU A 112 9.17 3.09 -0.09
CA LEU A 112 9.09 4.54 -0.08
C LEU A 112 9.99 5.15 1.00
N GLU A 113 9.99 4.59 2.22
CA GLU A 113 10.86 5.00 3.32
C GLU A 113 12.35 4.89 2.94
N ARG A 114 12.75 3.79 2.26
CA ARG A 114 14.11 3.63 1.74
C ARG A 114 14.48 4.72 0.74
N ARG A 115 13.58 5.02 -0.20
CA ARG A 115 13.81 6.08 -1.21
C ARG A 115 13.94 7.46 -0.58
N ILE A 116 13.09 7.78 0.38
CA ILE A 116 13.15 9.05 1.13
C ILE A 116 14.51 9.17 1.82
N LYS A 117 14.96 8.12 2.52
CA LYS A 117 16.25 8.12 3.23
C LYS A 117 17.44 8.32 2.29
N ILE A 118 17.45 7.62 1.14
CA ILE A 118 18.51 7.78 0.13
C ILE A 118 18.52 9.21 -0.42
N ASN A 119 17.35 9.75 -0.78
CA ASN A 119 17.25 11.11 -1.31
C ASN A 119 17.69 12.16 -0.29
N GLN A 120 17.35 11.99 0.98
CA GLN A 120 17.80 12.86 2.06
C GLN A 120 19.33 12.83 2.19
N GLN A 121 19.95 11.64 2.16
CA GLN A 121 21.42 11.52 2.20
C GLN A 121 22.06 12.20 0.99
N LEU A 122 21.54 11.97 -0.21
CA LEU A 122 22.05 12.62 -1.43
C LEU A 122 21.92 14.14 -1.37
N TYR A 123 20.81 14.65 -0.83
CA TYR A 123 20.62 16.08 -0.61
C TYR A 123 21.68 16.64 0.34
N GLN A 124 21.88 16.01 1.50
CA GLN A 124 22.90 16.47 2.46
C GLN A 124 24.30 16.44 1.87
N THR A 125 24.68 15.37 1.16
CA THR A 125 25.98 15.28 0.48
C THR A 125 26.16 16.40 -0.55
N LYS A 126 25.11 16.77 -1.29
CA LYS A 126 25.16 17.89 -2.25
C LYS A 126 25.38 19.23 -1.54
N ILE A 127 24.66 19.49 -0.45
CA ILE A 127 24.82 20.70 0.35
C ILE A 127 26.24 20.77 0.92
N SER A 128 26.72 19.70 1.57
CA SER A 128 28.09 19.66 2.10
C SER A 128 29.15 19.89 1.03
N ARG A 129 28.94 19.38 -0.19
CA ARG A 129 29.86 19.64 -1.31
C ARG A 129 29.84 21.10 -1.74
N ILE A 130 28.66 21.72 -1.84
CA ILE A 130 28.53 23.15 -2.16
C ILE A 130 29.23 23.99 -1.10
N ASP A 131 28.99 23.69 0.18
CA ASP A 131 29.60 24.41 1.31
C ASP A 131 31.11 24.27 1.33
N HIS A 132 31.63 23.06 1.04
CA HIS A 132 33.07 22.83 0.95
C HIS A 132 33.71 23.64 -0.17
N ILE A 133 33.12 23.62 -1.37
CA ILE A 133 33.63 24.38 -2.53
C ILE A 133 33.55 25.88 -2.25
N GLY A 134 32.40 26.37 -1.78
CA GLY A 134 32.20 27.77 -1.48
C GLY A 134 33.09 28.26 -0.34
N GLY A 135 33.28 27.45 0.70
CA GLY A 135 34.19 27.71 1.80
C GLY A 135 35.65 27.80 1.34
N GLY A 136 36.09 26.84 0.50
CA GLY A 136 37.42 26.86 -0.08
C GLY A 136 37.70 28.09 -0.94
N ALA A 137 36.74 28.47 -1.81
CA ALA A 137 36.87 29.66 -2.64
C ALA A 137 36.95 30.96 -1.81
N LYS A 138 36.13 31.08 -0.75
CA LYS A 138 36.19 32.22 0.18
C LYS A 138 37.52 32.28 0.90
N ALA A 139 38.02 31.14 1.39
CA ALA A 139 39.31 31.06 2.07
C ALA A 139 40.46 31.50 1.14
N GLU A 140 40.46 31.07 -0.13
CA GLU A 140 41.48 31.49 -1.11
C GLU A 140 41.46 33.00 -1.34
N VAL A 141 40.27 33.60 -1.45
CA VAL A 141 40.12 35.06 -1.59
C VAL A 141 40.63 35.79 -0.34
N ASP A 142 40.31 35.28 0.85
CA ASP A 142 40.80 35.86 2.10
C ASP A 142 42.32 35.78 2.24
N GLU A 143 42.94 34.66 1.84
CA GLU A 143 44.40 34.53 1.84
C GLU A 143 45.07 35.50 0.86
N LYS A 144 44.51 35.65 -0.36
CA LYS A 144 45.00 36.66 -1.32
C LYS A 144 44.90 38.08 -0.75
N ARG A 145 43.77 38.40 -0.10
CA ARG A 145 43.58 39.70 0.57
C ARG A 145 44.63 39.91 1.66
N ARG A 146 44.82 38.95 2.57
CA ARG A 146 45.83 39.03 3.65
C ARG A 146 47.23 39.25 3.09
N HIS A 147 47.59 38.53 2.03
CA HIS A 147 48.89 38.65 1.39
C HIS A 147 49.13 40.05 0.78
N GLU A 148 48.15 40.60 0.06
CA GLU A 148 48.24 41.96 -0.47
C GLU A 148 48.25 43.02 0.65
N GLU A 149 47.44 42.85 1.69
CA GLU A 149 47.49 43.71 2.88
C GLU A 149 48.87 43.71 3.54
N LEU A 150 49.53 42.55 3.64
CA LEU A 150 50.89 42.43 4.15
C LEU A 150 51.90 43.18 3.28
N LYS A 151 51.84 43.04 1.96
CA LYS A 151 52.69 43.80 1.02
C LYS A 151 52.49 45.30 1.17
N ILE A 152 51.24 45.76 1.28
CA ILE A 152 50.91 47.18 1.47
C ILE A 152 51.51 47.68 2.80
N LYS A 153 51.32 46.93 3.89
CA LYS A 153 51.89 47.27 5.21
C LYS A 153 53.42 47.31 5.19
N GLU A 154 54.07 46.41 4.46
CA GLU A 154 55.53 46.41 4.30
C GLU A 154 56.02 47.63 3.52
N LYS A 155 55.38 47.97 2.39
CA LYS A 155 55.68 49.18 1.62
C LYS A 155 55.51 50.44 2.48
N ALA A 156 54.40 50.54 3.22
CA ALA A 156 54.15 51.64 4.14
C ALA A 156 55.25 51.74 5.22
N ARG A 157 55.73 50.62 5.77
CA ARG A 157 56.84 50.59 6.73
C ARG A 157 58.14 51.13 6.11
N LYS A 158 58.48 50.72 4.89
CA LYS A 158 59.67 51.21 4.16
C LYS A 158 59.60 52.72 3.92
N ILE A 159 58.43 53.24 3.56
CA ILE A 159 58.22 54.69 3.38
C ILE A 159 58.42 55.44 4.71
N ARG A 160 57.81 54.97 5.81
CA ARG A 160 58.00 55.60 7.14
C ARG A 160 59.46 55.61 7.59
N ALA A 161 60.21 54.56 7.28
CA ALA A 161 61.63 54.44 7.64
C ALA A 161 62.56 55.31 6.77
N SER A 162 62.28 55.41 5.46
CA SER A 162 63.17 56.09 4.49
C SER A 162 62.74 57.50 4.11
N GLY A 163 61.48 57.88 4.37
CA GLY A 163 60.86 59.13 3.92
C GLY A 163 60.56 59.20 2.41
N LYS A 164 60.87 58.16 1.62
CA LYS A 164 60.73 58.17 0.15
C LYS A 164 59.60 57.27 -0.32
N VAL A 165 58.72 57.80 -1.17
CA VAL A 165 57.63 57.03 -1.80
C VAL A 165 58.17 56.32 -3.05
N PRO A 166 57.95 54.99 -3.21
CA PRO A 166 58.35 54.28 -4.41
C PRO A 166 57.64 54.84 -5.65
N VAL A 167 58.41 55.18 -6.68
CA VAL A 167 57.90 55.69 -7.97
C VAL A 167 57.67 54.49 -8.89
N SER A 168 56.45 54.32 -9.42
CA SER A 168 56.20 53.33 -10.49
C SER A 168 56.29 53.99 -11.87
N CYS A 169 57.16 53.51 -12.76
CA CYS A 169 57.19 53.90 -14.19
C CYS A 169 55.89 53.41 -14.85
N PHE A 170 55.07 54.31 -15.38
CA PHE A 170 53.90 54.00 -16.20
C PHE A 170 54.26 54.03 -17.69
N CYS A 171 55.17 53.14 -18.08
CA CYS A 171 55.77 53.17 -19.40
C CYS A 171 55.02 52.13 -20.25
N PHE A 172 54.17 52.63 -21.17
CA PHE A 172 53.20 51.90 -22.00
C PHE A 172 53.85 51.08 -23.12
#